data_AF-W0EAC8-F1
#
_entry.id   AF-W0EAC8-F1
#
_cell.length_a   1.000
_cell.length_b   1.000
_cell.length_c   1.000
_cell.angle_alpha   90.00
_cell.angle_beta   90.00
_cell.angle_gamma   90.00
#
_symmetry.space_group_name_H-M   'P 1'
#
loop_
_entity.id
_entity.type
_entity.pdbx_description
1 polymer ?
#
loop_
_entity_poly.entity_id
_entity_poly.type
_entity_poly.pdbx_seq_one_letter_code
_entity_poly.pdbx_strand_id
1 'polypeptide(L)'
;MKKVKAITTALVLTTALLVGGCGASQTAQAPAAQAQKEVKLFQGLGQTANLRVGPGTDANGGQVYTINYTMADAIFDQDGKVVHVSFDGLEVFSPNDKEHVAGGAPIFSGFPGQAGYLTAAAATEDSAKKELANWQSKINRGDKAYGLESQIGGWSVQMNKFGEFMKGKTVAEIKDWFAKNASDLNGRPLTEKATKPEDVAKYGKLSADEKKALADVTSGATISLKDAHGDYIGALENAYKNKVEVSVPVK
;
A
#
# COMPACT_ATOMS: atom_id res chain seq x y z
N MET A 1 6.22 51.18 -23.00
CA MET A 1 7.30 50.25 -23.40
C MET A 1 6.80 48.82 -23.25
N LYS A 2 6.95 48.03 -24.33
CA LYS A 2 6.79 46.56 -24.49
C LYS A 2 5.58 45.88 -23.82
N LYS A 3 4.51 45.71 -24.61
CA LYS A 3 3.47 44.70 -24.44
C LYS A 3 3.97 43.32 -24.86
N VAL A 4 3.62 42.32 -24.07
CA VAL A 4 3.86 40.87 -24.23
C VAL A 4 3.20 40.38 -25.52
N LYS A 5 3.95 39.67 -26.38
CA LYS A 5 3.41 38.94 -27.52
C LYS A 5 3.23 37.46 -27.14
N ALA A 6 1.98 37.02 -27.09
CA ALA A 6 1.61 35.62 -27.15
C ALA A 6 1.95 35.07 -28.54
N ILE A 7 2.63 33.93 -28.59
CA ILE A 7 2.90 33.20 -29.82
C ILE A 7 1.82 32.12 -29.93
N THR A 8 0.83 32.38 -30.78
CA THR A 8 -0.15 31.40 -31.26
C THR A 8 0.43 30.79 -32.53
N THR A 9 0.84 29.52 -32.47
CA THR A 9 1.26 28.77 -33.67
C THR A 9 0.01 28.33 -34.43
N ALA A 10 -0.24 28.96 -35.58
CA ALA A 10 -1.29 28.59 -36.51
C ALA A 10 -0.88 27.35 -37.31
N LEU A 11 -1.79 26.37 -37.36
CA LEU A 11 -1.69 25.17 -38.18
C LEU A 11 -1.91 25.55 -39.66
N VAL A 12 -0.91 25.34 -40.50
CA VAL A 12 -1.01 25.54 -41.95
C VAL A 12 -1.73 24.35 -42.57
N LEU A 13 -2.92 24.60 -43.12
CA LEU A 13 -3.70 23.64 -43.89
C LEU A 13 -3.30 23.79 -45.37
N THR A 14 -2.49 22.86 -45.90
CA THR A 14 -2.13 22.83 -47.32
C THR A 14 -3.21 22.09 -48.11
N THR A 15 -4.04 22.84 -48.83
CA THR A 15 -5.00 22.30 -49.80
C THR A 15 -4.28 22.02 -51.12
N ALA A 16 -4.05 20.76 -51.45
CA ALA A 16 -3.62 20.36 -52.79
C ALA A 16 -4.84 20.04 -53.65
N LEU A 17 -5.20 20.92 -54.59
CA LEU A 17 -6.04 20.57 -55.74
C LEU A 17 -5.18 19.82 -56.76
N LEU A 18 -5.61 18.62 -57.15
CA LEU A 18 -5.15 17.95 -58.36
C LEU A 18 -6.35 17.54 -59.20
N VAL A 19 -6.41 18.12 -60.40
CA VAL A 19 -7.39 17.85 -61.45
C VAL A 19 -6.82 16.77 -62.38
N GLY A 20 -7.59 15.70 -62.58
CA GLY A 20 -7.78 14.99 -63.85
C GLY A 20 -6.59 14.28 -64.50
N GLY A 21 -6.58 12.95 -64.43
CA GLY A 21 -5.83 12.08 -65.33
C GLY A 21 -6.32 10.63 -65.25
N CYS A 22 -6.92 10.12 -66.33
CA CYS A 22 -7.46 8.77 -66.47
C CYS A 22 -6.41 7.67 -66.23
N GLY A 23 -6.80 6.58 -65.54
CA GLY A 23 -6.10 5.30 -65.62
C GLY A 23 -6.07 4.51 -64.31
N ALA A 24 -6.71 3.34 -64.31
CA ALA A 24 -6.62 2.23 -63.37
C ALA A 24 -6.95 2.51 -61.88
N SER A 25 -8.08 1.93 -61.45
CA SER A 25 -8.55 1.86 -60.07
C SER A 25 -7.54 1.14 -59.16
N GLN A 26 -6.59 1.88 -58.59
CA GLN A 26 -5.92 1.44 -57.36
C GLN A 26 -6.84 1.75 -56.19
N THR A 27 -7.41 0.69 -55.60
CA THR A 27 -8.05 0.77 -54.29
C THR A 27 -7.02 1.28 -53.29
N ALA A 28 -7.12 2.56 -52.92
CA ALA A 28 -6.41 3.10 -51.78
C ALA A 28 -6.88 2.33 -50.54
N GLN A 29 -6.03 1.43 -50.04
CA GLN A 29 -6.24 0.81 -48.73
C GLN A 29 -6.24 1.92 -47.70
N ALA A 30 -7.37 2.06 -47.00
CA ALA A 30 -7.43 2.86 -45.78
C ALA A 30 -6.31 2.40 -44.83
N PRO A 31 -5.66 3.31 -44.08
CA PRO A 31 -4.72 2.91 -43.05
C PRO A 31 -5.42 1.90 -42.16
N ALA A 32 -4.84 0.71 -42.00
CA ALA A 32 -5.34 -0.27 -41.06
C ALA A 32 -5.46 0.44 -39.70
N ALA A 33 -6.68 0.57 -39.20
CA ALA A 33 -6.90 0.98 -37.82
C ALA A 33 -6.03 0.06 -36.97
N GLN A 34 -4.99 0.60 -36.35
CA GLN A 34 -4.19 -0.15 -35.39
C GLN A 34 -5.20 -0.64 -34.36
N ALA A 35 -5.42 -1.96 -34.31
CA ALA A 35 -6.26 -2.56 -33.31
C ALA A 35 -5.71 -2.11 -31.96
N GLN A 36 -6.42 -1.22 -31.28
CA GLN A 36 -6.09 -0.86 -29.92
C GLN A 36 -6.17 -2.16 -29.14
N LYS A 37 -5.01 -2.64 -28.68
CA LYS A 37 -4.94 -3.84 -27.85
C LYS A 37 -5.80 -3.54 -26.63
N GLU A 38 -6.90 -4.27 -26.49
CA GLU A 38 -7.81 -4.12 -25.36
C GLU A 38 -7.00 -4.37 -24.08
N VAL A 39 -6.88 -3.35 -23.24
CA VAL A 39 -6.20 -3.46 -21.95
C VAL A 39 -7.27 -3.78 -20.91
N LYS A 40 -7.27 -5.03 -20.42
CA LYS A 40 -8.12 -5.42 -19.31
C LYS A 40 -7.41 -5.15 -18.00
N LEU A 41 -8.09 -4.42 -17.13
CA LEU A 41 -7.65 -4.12 -15.78
C LEU A 41 -8.69 -4.65 -14.80
N PHE A 42 -8.22 -5.07 -13.63
CA PHE A 42 -9.06 -5.59 -12.57
C PHE A 42 -8.73 -4.85 -11.28
N GLN A 43 -9.70 -4.20 -10.67
CA GLN A 43 -9.52 -3.55 -9.37
C GLN A 43 -10.11 -4.41 -8.27
N GLY A 44 -9.37 -4.56 -7.17
CA GLY A 44 -9.79 -5.31 -6.01
C GLY A 44 -9.52 -4.57 -4.71
N LEU A 45 -10.43 -4.77 -3.75
CA LEU A 45 -10.28 -4.31 -2.37
C LEU A 45 -10.12 -5.51 -1.45
N GLY A 46 -9.17 -5.42 -0.55
CA GLY A 46 -8.86 -6.49 0.39
C GLY A 46 -8.59 -5.97 1.78
N GLN A 47 -8.92 -6.79 2.76
CA GLN A 47 -8.74 -6.45 4.16
C GLN A 47 -8.39 -7.68 5.00
N THR A 48 -7.64 -7.46 6.07
CA THR A 48 -7.36 -8.44 7.12
C THR A 48 -7.53 -7.78 8.48
N ALA A 49 -7.88 -8.58 9.48
CA ALA A 49 -8.01 -8.11 10.85
C ALA A 49 -7.24 -9.05 11.78
N ASN A 50 -6.55 -8.49 12.78
CA ASN A 50 -5.91 -9.27 13.83
C ASN A 50 -5.90 -8.52 15.16
N LEU A 51 -6.01 -9.30 16.24
CA LEU A 51 -5.72 -8.82 17.58
C LEU A 51 -4.22 -9.00 17.85
N ARG A 52 -3.58 -7.99 18.42
CA ARG A 52 -2.20 -8.03 18.87
C ARG A 52 -2.14 -7.97 20.38
N VAL A 53 -1.40 -8.90 20.97
CA VAL A 53 -0.94 -8.84 22.37
C VAL A 53 0.34 -8.00 22.38
N GLY A 54 0.20 -6.69 22.64
CA GLY A 54 1.28 -5.70 22.53
C GLY A 54 0.74 -4.29 22.27
N PRO A 55 1.58 -3.22 22.35
CA PRO A 55 3.06 -3.24 22.26
C PRO A 55 3.84 -3.59 23.51
N GLY A 56 3.17 -3.77 24.64
CA GLY A 56 3.80 -4.15 25.89
C GLY A 56 2.79 -4.14 27.01
N THR A 57 3.22 -3.70 28.19
CA THR A 57 2.34 -3.48 29.34
C THR A 57 2.26 -2.00 29.67
N ASP A 58 1.17 -1.57 30.29
CA ASP A 58 1.08 -0.27 30.94
C ASP A 58 2.00 -0.19 32.18
N ALA A 59 2.05 0.99 32.81
CA ALA A 59 2.89 1.26 33.97
C ALA A 59 2.60 0.37 35.19
N ASN A 60 1.45 -0.30 35.24
CA ASN A 60 1.05 -1.20 36.32
C ASN A 60 1.22 -2.68 35.93
N GLY A 61 1.88 -2.97 34.80
CA GLY A 61 2.05 -4.33 34.29
C GLY A 61 0.81 -4.88 33.58
N GLY A 62 -0.20 -4.04 33.31
CA GLY A 62 -1.40 -4.43 32.59
C GLY A 62 -1.14 -4.62 31.10
N GLN A 63 -1.58 -5.74 30.51
CA GLN A 63 -1.39 -5.98 29.08
C GLN A 63 -2.04 -4.89 28.23
N VAL A 64 -1.31 -4.36 27.25
CA VAL A 64 -1.86 -3.51 26.19
C VAL A 64 -2.18 -4.37 24.97
N TYR A 65 -3.31 -4.10 24.33
CA TYR A 65 -3.73 -4.76 23.09
C TYR A 65 -3.90 -3.74 21.97
N THR A 66 -3.73 -4.20 20.73
CA THR A 66 -4.20 -3.46 19.56
C THR A 66 -5.07 -4.31 18.65
N ILE A 67 -6.15 -3.73 18.13
CA ILE A 67 -6.92 -4.29 17.02
C ILE A 67 -6.37 -3.64 15.75
N ASN A 68 -5.87 -4.46 14.84
CA ASN A 68 -5.34 -4.00 13.56
C ASN A 68 -6.33 -4.37 12.46
N TYR A 69 -6.57 -3.41 11.58
CA TYR A 69 -7.31 -3.58 10.35
C TYR A 69 -6.42 -3.13 9.21
N THR A 70 -5.95 -4.08 8.41
CA THR A 70 -5.07 -3.81 7.27
C THR A 70 -5.89 -3.82 5.99
N MET A 71 -5.63 -2.87 5.09
CA MET A 71 -6.38 -2.66 3.86
C MET A 71 -5.43 -2.61 2.66
N ALA A 72 -5.90 -3.10 1.52
CA ALA A 72 -5.24 -3.01 0.22
C ALA A 72 -6.25 -2.63 -0.87
N ASP A 73 -5.89 -1.62 -1.67
CA ASP A 73 -6.51 -1.32 -2.97
C ASP A 73 -5.49 -1.67 -4.05
N ALA A 74 -5.83 -2.62 -4.92
CA ALA A 74 -4.91 -3.11 -5.95
C ALA A 74 -5.57 -3.16 -7.33
N ILE A 75 -4.80 -2.78 -8.34
CA ILE A 75 -5.13 -2.94 -9.76
C ILE A 75 -4.23 -4.05 -10.31
N PHE A 76 -4.83 -4.98 -11.04
CA PHE A 76 -4.15 -6.09 -11.70
C PHE A 76 -4.37 -6.04 -13.21
N ASP A 77 -3.42 -6.57 -13.96
CA ASP A 77 -3.60 -6.83 -15.39
C ASP A 77 -4.33 -8.17 -15.63
N GLN A 78 -4.56 -8.50 -16.91
CA GLN A 78 -5.20 -9.73 -17.33
C GLN A 78 -4.48 -11.02 -16.90
N ASP A 79 -3.16 -10.95 -16.66
CA ASP A 79 -2.35 -12.08 -16.21
C ASP A 79 -2.29 -12.14 -14.67
N GLY A 80 -3.02 -11.25 -14.00
CA GLY A 80 -3.09 -11.17 -12.55
C GLY A 80 -1.85 -10.57 -11.89
N LYS A 81 -1.01 -9.85 -12.66
CA LYS A 81 0.13 -9.11 -12.12
C LYS A 81 -0.32 -7.76 -11.61
N VAL A 82 0.28 -7.31 -10.52
CA VAL A 82 0.01 -6.00 -9.93
C VAL A 82 0.43 -4.90 -10.91
N VAL A 83 -0.52 -4.05 -11.29
CA VAL A 83 -0.29 -2.78 -11.99
C VAL A 83 -0.05 -1.66 -10.98
N HIS A 84 -0.84 -1.68 -9.90
CA HIS A 84 -0.75 -0.73 -8.79
C HIS A 84 -1.24 -1.39 -7.50
N VAL A 85 -0.67 -1.00 -6.37
CA VAL A 85 -1.24 -1.32 -5.05
C VAL A 85 -0.97 -0.17 -4.08
N SER A 86 -1.98 0.15 -3.28
CA SER A 86 -1.87 1.03 -2.13
C SER A 86 -2.36 0.29 -0.89
N PHE A 87 -1.64 0.47 0.21
CA PHE A 87 -1.93 -0.14 1.49
C PHE A 87 -2.24 0.90 2.54
N ASP A 88 -3.12 0.56 3.48
CA ASP A 88 -3.37 1.36 4.68
C ASP A 88 -3.59 0.43 5.89
N GLY A 89 -3.58 0.99 7.08
CA GLY A 89 -3.88 0.28 8.31
C GLY A 89 -4.59 1.16 9.31
N LEU A 90 -5.57 0.62 10.03
CA LEU A 90 -6.11 1.21 11.25
C LEU A 90 -5.62 0.37 12.42
N GLU A 91 -4.99 1.01 13.40
CA GLU A 91 -4.57 0.38 14.64
C GLU A 91 -5.30 1.05 15.79
N VAL A 92 -6.10 0.28 16.52
CA VAL A 92 -6.93 0.75 17.63
C VAL A 92 -6.39 0.16 18.93
N PHE A 93 -5.99 1.02 19.85
CA PHE A 93 -5.35 0.65 21.11
C PHE A 93 -6.37 0.41 22.22
N SER A 94 -6.01 -0.48 23.15
CA SER A 94 -6.70 -0.60 24.43
C SER A 94 -6.52 0.68 25.26
N PRO A 95 -7.49 1.04 26.12
CA PRO A 95 -7.56 2.38 26.73
C PRO A 95 -6.56 2.61 27.87
N ASN A 96 -5.81 1.56 28.25
CA ASN A 96 -4.73 1.63 29.23
C ASN A 96 -3.39 2.08 28.63
N ASP A 97 -3.27 2.17 27.29
CA ASP A 97 -2.05 2.68 26.62
C ASP A 97 -1.98 4.22 26.62
N LYS A 98 -1.60 4.80 27.76
CA LYS A 98 -1.58 6.27 27.91
C LYS A 98 -0.60 6.97 26.98
N GLU A 99 0.48 6.30 26.57
CA GLU A 99 1.50 6.88 25.69
C GLU A 99 0.93 7.11 24.29
N HIS A 100 0.35 6.09 23.67
CA HIS A 100 -0.21 6.20 22.33
C HIS A 100 -1.50 7.03 22.33
N VAL A 101 -2.31 6.96 23.39
CA VAL A 101 -3.49 7.84 23.56
C VAL A 101 -3.08 9.32 23.52
N ALA A 102 -2.03 9.71 24.26
CA ALA A 102 -1.56 11.10 24.28
C ALA A 102 -1.05 11.56 22.91
N GLY A 103 -0.51 10.63 22.11
CA GLY A 103 -0.12 10.85 20.71
C GLY A 103 -1.28 10.89 19.71
N GLY A 104 -2.53 10.80 20.17
CA GLY A 104 -3.71 10.82 19.31
C GLY A 104 -3.95 9.51 18.54
N ALA A 105 -3.45 8.37 19.03
CA ALA A 105 -3.77 7.09 18.43
C ALA A 105 -5.28 6.78 18.57
N PRO A 106 -5.88 6.05 17.62
CA PRO A 106 -7.22 5.52 17.79
C PRO A 106 -7.29 4.61 19.02
N ILE A 107 -8.33 4.77 19.83
CA ILE A 107 -8.54 3.98 21.05
C ILE A 107 -9.96 3.43 21.08
N PHE A 108 -10.15 2.34 21.80
CA PHE A 108 -11.47 1.83 22.11
C PHE A 108 -11.60 1.51 23.59
N SER A 109 -12.31 2.35 24.33
CA SER A 109 -12.48 2.19 25.79
C SER A 109 -13.46 1.09 26.19
N GLY A 110 -14.18 0.49 25.23
CA GLY A 110 -15.22 -0.50 25.45
C GLY A 110 -16.63 0.08 25.24
N PHE A 111 -17.64 -0.77 25.42
CA PHE A 111 -19.04 -0.33 25.28
C PHE A 111 -19.57 0.35 26.55
N PRO A 112 -20.46 1.36 26.42
CA PRO A 112 -21.10 1.99 27.56
C PRO A 112 -21.82 0.98 28.47
N GLY A 113 -21.75 1.20 29.79
CA GLY A 113 -22.33 0.31 30.79
C GLY A 113 -21.45 -0.88 31.19
N GLN A 114 -20.27 -1.02 30.60
CA GLN A 114 -19.24 -1.98 31.03
C GLN A 114 -18.21 -1.31 31.94
N ALA A 115 -17.59 -2.09 32.82
CA ALA A 115 -16.41 -1.61 33.55
C ALA A 115 -15.28 -1.29 32.57
N GLY A 116 -14.47 -0.27 32.89
CA GLY A 116 -13.30 0.07 32.10
C GLY A 116 -12.26 -1.05 32.13
N TYR A 117 -11.48 -1.17 31.05
CA TYR A 117 -10.39 -2.14 30.99
C TYR A 117 -9.24 -1.73 31.91
N LEU A 118 -8.95 -2.56 32.91
CA LEU A 118 -7.92 -2.33 33.94
C LEU A 118 -8.06 -0.97 34.64
N THR A 119 -7.09 -0.08 34.45
CA THR A 119 -7.04 1.25 35.08
C THR A 119 -7.73 2.33 34.24
N ALA A 120 -8.30 1.98 33.09
CA ALA A 120 -9.04 2.91 32.26
C ALA A 120 -10.44 3.20 32.84
N ALA A 121 -10.94 4.40 32.59
CA ALA A 121 -12.32 4.74 32.90
C ALA A 121 -13.28 3.92 32.03
N ALA A 122 -14.46 3.61 32.57
CA ALA A 122 -15.55 3.04 31.78
C ALA A 122 -15.97 4.01 30.67
N ALA A 123 -16.26 3.47 29.49
CA ALA A 123 -16.79 4.26 28.39
C ALA A 123 -18.20 4.80 28.72
N THR A 124 -18.47 6.04 28.32
CA THR A 124 -19.83 6.59 28.23
C THR A 124 -20.25 6.60 26.76
N GLU A 125 -21.53 6.79 26.48
CA GLU A 125 -21.98 6.97 25.08
C GLU A 125 -21.24 8.13 24.39
N ASP A 126 -21.02 9.23 25.12
CA ASP A 126 -20.35 10.41 24.59
C ASP A 126 -18.86 10.17 24.34
N SER A 127 -18.18 9.47 25.26
CA SER A 127 -16.77 9.13 25.06
C SER A 127 -16.60 8.16 23.91
N ALA A 128 -17.45 7.14 23.79
CA ALA A 128 -17.41 6.17 22.70
C ALA A 128 -17.65 6.83 21.33
N LYS A 129 -18.62 7.75 21.22
CA LYS A 129 -18.86 8.53 19.99
C LYS A 129 -17.65 9.37 19.61
N LYS A 130 -17.04 10.05 20.60
CA LYS A 130 -15.85 10.90 20.38
C LYS A 130 -14.63 10.07 19.97
N GLU A 131 -14.41 8.93 20.60
CA GLU A 131 -13.33 8.00 20.26
C GLU A 131 -13.49 7.54 18.80
N LEU A 132 -14.65 7.02 18.44
CA LEU A 132 -14.92 6.53 17.08
C LEU A 132 -14.75 7.63 16.02
N ALA A 133 -15.22 8.84 16.29
CA ALA A 133 -15.06 9.98 15.37
C ALA A 133 -13.59 10.39 15.14
N ASN A 134 -12.69 10.06 16.08
CA ASN A 134 -11.26 10.34 15.98
C ASN A 134 -10.46 9.18 15.38
N TRP A 135 -11.09 8.06 15.02
CA TRP A 135 -10.37 6.96 14.40
C TRP A 135 -9.85 7.36 13.03
N GLN A 136 -8.54 7.22 12.86
CA GLN A 136 -7.83 7.54 11.64
C GLN A 136 -6.93 6.37 11.28
N SER A 137 -6.92 6.01 10.01
CA SER A 137 -5.92 5.10 9.45
C SER A 137 -4.53 5.76 9.45
N LYS A 138 -3.47 4.97 9.22
CA LYS A 138 -2.08 5.43 9.23
C LYS A 138 -1.85 6.54 8.21
N ILE A 139 -2.42 6.42 7.01
CA ILE A 139 -2.32 7.49 6.00
C ILE A 139 -3.04 8.76 6.44
N ASN A 140 -4.27 8.66 6.94
CA ASN A 140 -5.05 9.82 7.36
C ASN A 140 -4.46 10.53 8.59
N ARG A 141 -3.86 9.76 9.51
CA ARG A 141 -3.14 10.29 10.67
C ARG A 141 -1.83 10.99 10.23
N GLY A 142 -1.19 10.47 9.20
CA GLY A 142 0.07 10.97 8.64
C GLY A 142 1.30 10.49 9.42
N ASP A 143 2.43 10.37 8.72
CA ASP A 143 3.64 9.71 9.23
C ASP A 143 4.21 10.37 10.51
N LYS A 144 4.18 11.70 10.59
CA LYS A 144 4.65 12.46 11.75
C LYS A 144 3.84 12.13 13.00
N ALA A 145 2.51 12.13 12.88
CA ALA A 145 1.63 11.85 14.01
C ALA A 145 1.57 10.36 14.34
N TYR A 146 1.79 9.48 13.36
CA TYR A 146 1.95 8.05 13.62
C TYR A 146 3.27 7.72 14.33
N GLY A 147 4.30 8.56 14.19
CA GLY A 147 5.57 8.41 14.90
C GLY A 147 6.58 7.48 14.21
N LEU A 148 6.46 7.27 12.89
CA LEU A 148 7.37 6.42 12.11
C LEU A 148 8.29 7.21 11.15
N GLU A 149 8.51 8.50 11.39
CA GLU A 149 9.53 9.24 10.64
C GLU A 149 10.92 8.60 10.84
N SER A 150 11.55 8.23 9.73
CA SER A 150 12.88 7.62 9.71
C SER A 150 13.72 8.24 8.60
N GLN A 151 15.03 7.94 8.57
CA GLN A 151 15.93 8.43 7.52
C GLN A 151 15.52 7.97 6.11
N ILE A 152 14.82 6.85 5.98
CA ILE A 152 14.30 6.31 4.71
C ILE A 152 12.84 6.72 4.45
N GLY A 153 12.29 7.61 5.26
CA GLY A 153 10.91 8.08 5.18
C GLY A 153 9.97 7.43 6.20
N GLY A 154 8.78 8.01 6.30
CA GLY A 154 7.71 7.53 7.17
C GLY A 154 7.08 6.21 6.68
N TRP A 155 6.08 5.73 7.41
CA TRP A 155 5.39 4.49 7.09
C TRP A 155 4.80 4.51 5.68
N SER A 156 4.13 5.60 5.32
CA SER A 156 3.47 5.75 4.00
C SER A 156 4.48 5.71 2.86
N VAL A 157 5.65 6.33 3.05
CA VAL A 157 6.75 6.32 2.06
C VAL A 157 7.26 4.89 1.85
N GLN A 158 7.49 4.15 2.94
CA GLN A 158 7.98 2.78 2.87
C GLN A 158 6.94 1.83 2.23
N MET A 159 5.65 1.97 2.55
CA MET A 159 4.60 1.19 1.90
C MET A 159 4.47 1.49 0.41
N ASN A 160 4.64 2.75 0.00
CA ASN A 160 4.70 3.10 -1.42
C ASN A 160 5.88 2.44 -2.13
N LYS A 161 7.06 2.33 -1.47
CA LYS A 161 8.20 1.59 -2.02
C LYS A 161 7.91 0.10 -2.20
N PHE A 162 7.19 -0.52 -1.26
CA PHE A 162 6.69 -1.88 -1.47
C PHE A 162 5.70 -1.97 -2.62
N GLY A 163 4.79 -1.00 -2.76
CA GLY A 163 3.86 -0.95 -3.90
C GLY A 163 4.58 -0.89 -5.25
N GLU A 164 5.62 -0.07 -5.37
CA GLU A 164 6.48 -0.02 -6.56
C GLU A 164 7.21 -1.34 -6.80
N PHE A 165 7.77 -1.96 -5.75
CA PHE A 165 8.40 -3.27 -5.84
C PHE A 165 7.45 -4.36 -6.33
N MET A 166 6.17 -4.29 -5.95
CA MET A 166 5.16 -5.30 -6.31
C MET A 166 4.71 -5.21 -7.77
N LYS A 167 4.94 -4.09 -8.48
CA LYS A 167 4.52 -3.93 -9.88
C LYS A 167 5.10 -5.01 -10.78
N GLY A 168 4.25 -5.56 -11.66
CA GLY A 168 4.57 -6.64 -12.60
C GLY A 168 4.65 -8.04 -11.97
N LYS A 169 4.45 -8.16 -10.65
CA LYS A 169 4.46 -9.44 -9.92
C LYS A 169 3.04 -9.91 -9.64
N THR A 170 2.88 -11.22 -9.61
CA THR A 170 1.68 -11.89 -9.10
C THR A 170 1.69 -11.94 -7.58
N VAL A 171 0.52 -12.15 -6.96
CA VAL A 171 0.41 -12.37 -5.51
C VAL A 171 1.28 -13.55 -5.05
N ALA A 172 1.38 -14.61 -5.86
CA ALA A 172 2.20 -15.77 -5.54
C ALA A 172 3.69 -15.40 -5.46
N GLU A 173 4.21 -14.70 -6.47
CA GLU A 173 5.62 -14.23 -6.48
C GLU A 173 5.94 -13.32 -5.29
N ILE A 174 4.98 -12.49 -4.86
CA ILE A 174 5.13 -11.61 -3.69
C ILE A 174 5.18 -12.43 -2.39
N LYS A 175 4.32 -13.45 -2.26
CA LYS A 175 4.31 -14.37 -1.10
C LYS A 175 5.62 -15.17 -1.02
N ASP A 176 6.09 -15.68 -2.15
CA ASP A 176 7.36 -16.41 -2.23
C ASP A 176 8.55 -15.51 -1.90
N TRP A 177 8.55 -14.27 -2.41
CA TRP A 177 9.56 -13.28 -2.05
C TRP A 177 9.56 -13.02 -0.55
N PHE A 178 8.41 -12.80 0.07
CA PHE A 178 8.32 -12.54 1.52
C PHE A 178 8.83 -13.73 2.34
N ALA A 179 8.36 -14.95 2.04
CA ALA A 179 8.76 -16.16 2.73
C ALA A 179 10.28 -16.38 2.68
N LYS A 180 10.91 -16.04 1.54
CA LYS A 180 12.35 -16.18 1.34
C LYS A 180 13.17 -15.05 1.96
N ASN A 181 12.69 -13.81 1.88
CA ASN A 181 13.50 -12.61 2.12
C ASN A 181 13.15 -11.84 3.40
N ALA A 182 12.11 -12.23 4.15
CA ALA A 182 11.75 -11.63 5.42
C ALA A 182 12.16 -12.50 6.62
N SER A 183 12.41 -11.86 7.76
CA SER A 183 12.64 -12.53 9.04
C SER A 183 11.39 -13.29 9.49
N ASP A 184 11.55 -14.55 9.89
CA ASP A 184 10.44 -15.32 10.48
C ASP A 184 10.09 -14.83 11.90
N LEU A 185 10.95 -14.02 12.51
CA LEU A 185 10.77 -13.48 13.87
C LEU A 185 9.88 -12.24 13.89
N ASN A 186 9.90 -11.42 12.83
CA ASN A 186 9.23 -10.11 12.82
C ASN A 186 8.69 -9.66 11.45
N GLY A 187 8.85 -10.46 10.39
CA GLY A 187 8.38 -10.14 9.04
C GLY A 187 9.07 -8.98 8.34
N ARG A 188 10.09 -8.36 8.94
CA ARG A 188 10.89 -7.32 8.26
C ARG A 188 11.80 -7.95 7.22
N PRO A 189 12.09 -7.26 6.10
CA PRO A 189 13.10 -7.71 5.16
C PRO A 189 14.45 -7.98 5.85
N LEU A 190 15.10 -9.09 5.47
CA LEU A 190 16.42 -9.46 5.99
C LEU A 190 17.47 -8.45 5.52
N THR A 191 18.51 -8.27 6.31
CA THR A 191 19.65 -7.39 5.97
C THR A 191 20.96 -8.08 6.31
N GLU A 192 22.06 -7.64 5.68
CA GLU A 192 23.41 -8.08 6.00
C GLU A 192 23.82 -7.77 7.46
N LYS A 193 23.13 -6.81 8.10
CA LYS A 193 23.39 -6.36 9.48
C LYS A 193 22.59 -7.14 10.51
N ALA A 194 21.86 -8.19 10.10
CA ALA A 194 21.14 -9.05 11.02
C ALA A 194 22.09 -9.67 12.05
N THR A 195 21.68 -9.66 13.32
CA THR A 195 22.46 -10.22 14.43
C THR A 195 21.82 -11.47 15.04
N LYS A 196 20.54 -11.73 14.72
CA LYS A 196 19.83 -12.93 15.17
C LYS A 196 20.32 -14.16 14.38
N PRO A 197 20.76 -15.24 15.03
CA PRO A 197 21.29 -16.42 14.34
C PRO A 197 20.37 -16.97 13.24
N GLU A 198 19.06 -16.92 13.45
CA GLU A 198 18.03 -17.36 12.51
C GLU A 198 18.03 -16.50 11.24
N ASP A 199 18.05 -15.18 11.40
CA ASP A 199 18.07 -14.23 10.30
C ASP A 199 19.41 -14.27 9.54
N VAL A 200 20.52 -14.41 10.26
CA VAL A 200 21.86 -14.58 9.66
C VAL A 200 21.90 -15.84 8.80
N ALA A 201 21.41 -16.96 9.32
CA ALA A 201 21.36 -18.22 8.59
C ALA A 201 20.43 -18.14 7.36
N LYS A 202 19.28 -17.46 7.49
CA LYS A 202 18.32 -17.29 6.38
C LYS A 202 18.88 -16.39 5.29
N TYR A 203 19.46 -15.23 5.66
CA TYR A 203 20.13 -14.33 4.72
C TYR A 203 21.33 -14.99 4.03
N GLY A 204 22.07 -15.83 4.76
CA GLY A 204 23.21 -16.59 4.22
C GLY A 204 22.86 -17.51 3.06
N LYS A 205 21.62 -18.01 2.98
CA LYS A 205 21.13 -18.89 1.91
C LYS A 205 20.77 -18.17 0.61
N LEU A 206 20.68 -16.84 0.62
CA LEU A 206 20.35 -16.05 -0.56
C LEU A 206 21.53 -16.00 -1.53
N SER A 207 21.24 -16.07 -2.83
CA SER A 207 22.25 -15.85 -3.88
C SER A 207 22.74 -14.39 -3.88
N ALA A 208 23.83 -14.11 -4.60
CA ALA A 208 24.33 -12.74 -4.74
C ALA A 208 23.29 -11.80 -5.38
N ASP A 209 22.59 -12.27 -6.42
CA ASP A 209 21.54 -11.50 -7.10
C ASP A 209 20.32 -11.28 -6.20
N GLU A 210 19.97 -12.27 -5.39
CA GLU A 210 18.86 -12.15 -4.41
C GLU A 210 19.19 -11.14 -3.31
N LYS A 211 20.43 -11.17 -2.80
CA LYS A 211 20.90 -10.18 -1.83
C LYS A 211 20.88 -8.77 -2.41
N LYS A 212 21.26 -8.62 -3.69
CA LYS A 212 21.19 -7.33 -4.40
C LYS A 212 19.75 -6.85 -4.54
N ALA A 213 18.86 -7.69 -5.05
CA ALA A 213 17.44 -7.35 -5.18
C ALA A 213 16.80 -7.00 -3.83
N LEU A 214 17.17 -7.70 -2.76
CA LEU A 214 16.73 -7.40 -1.41
C LEU A 214 17.30 -6.07 -0.91
N ALA A 215 18.59 -5.80 -1.13
CA ALA A 215 19.20 -4.51 -0.79
C ALA A 215 18.49 -3.34 -1.49
N ASP A 216 18.14 -3.49 -2.77
CA ASP A 216 17.41 -2.49 -3.53
C ASP A 216 16.06 -2.16 -2.87
N VAL A 217 15.30 -3.17 -2.43
CA VAL A 217 14.04 -2.98 -1.70
C VAL A 217 14.29 -2.33 -0.33
N THR A 218 15.23 -2.87 0.45
CA THR A 218 15.51 -2.40 1.83
C THR A 218 16.10 -1.00 1.90
N SER A 219 16.62 -0.47 0.80
CA SER A 219 17.05 0.93 0.69
C SER A 219 15.89 1.92 0.87
N GLY A 220 14.66 1.50 0.58
CA GLY A 220 13.47 2.33 0.65
C GLY A 220 12.38 1.81 1.60
N ALA A 221 12.44 0.56 2.06
CA ALA A 221 11.43 -0.01 2.96
C ALA A 221 12.00 -1.08 3.89
N THR A 222 11.82 -0.90 5.20
CA THR A 222 12.29 -1.85 6.23
C THR A 222 11.19 -2.29 7.20
N ILE A 223 10.00 -1.71 7.09
CA ILE A 223 8.82 -2.18 7.82
C ILE A 223 8.41 -3.58 7.38
N SER A 224 7.69 -4.28 8.26
CA SER A 224 7.13 -5.59 7.95
C SER A 224 5.91 -5.48 7.04
N LEU A 225 5.80 -6.41 6.08
CA LEU A 225 4.58 -6.60 5.28
C LEU A 225 3.59 -7.59 5.94
N LYS A 226 4.04 -8.34 6.94
CA LYS A 226 3.21 -9.28 7.69
C LYS A 226 3.84 -9.61 9.03
N ASP A 227 3.24 -9.12 10.10
CA ASP A 227 3.59 -9.45 11.49
C ASP A 227 2.38 -9.21 12.41
N ALA A 228 2.60 -9.09 13.72
CA ALA A 228 1.53 -8.82 14.66
C ALA A 228 0.87 -7.43 14.47
N HIS A 229 1.51 -6.48 13.78
CA HIS A 229 0.97 -5.14 13.49
C HIS A 229 0.07 -5.11 12.24
N GLY A 230 -0.06 -6.23 11.51
CA GLY A 230 -0.94 -6.35 10.37
C GLY A 230 -0.47 -7.36 9.32
N ASP A 231 -1.40 -7.75 8.43
CA ASP A 231 -1.15 -8.68 7.33
C ASP A 231 -1.47 -8.03 5.98
N TYR A 232 -0.51 -7.26 5.44
CA TYR A 232 -0.66 -6.54 4.17
C TYR A 232 -0.65 -7.51 2.97
N ILE A 233 0.10 -8.61 3.06
CA ILE A 233 0.12 -9.64 2.03
C ILE A 233 -1.23 -10.36 1.95
N GLY A 234 -1.83 -10.67 3.10
CA GLY A 234 -3.19 -11.23 3.17
C GLY A 234 -4.24 -10.26 2.63
N ALA A 235 -4.09 -8.96 2.90
CA ALA A 235 -4.97 -7.95 2.34
C ALA A 235 -4.84 -7.88 0.80
N LEU A 236 -3.62 -7.91 0.25
CA LEU A 236 -3.40 -7.99 -1.19
C LEU A 236 -3.99 -9.26 -1.81
N GLU A 237 -3.85 -10.41 -1.13
CA GLU A 237 -4.45 -11.67 -1.57
C GLU A 237 -5.98 -11.57 -1.62
N ASN A 238 -6.61 -10.95 -0.61
CA ASN A 238 -8.04 -10.71 -0.59
C ASN A 238 -8.47 -9.74 -1.71
N ALA A 239 -7.69 -8.69 -1.97
CA ALA A 239 -7.92 -7.79 -3.09
C ALA A 239 -7.91 -8.55 -4.42
N TYR A 240 -6.92 -9.44 -4.63
CA TYR A 240 -6.86 -10.27 -5.82
C TYR A 240 -8.06 -11.23 -5.98
N LYS A 241 -8.56 -11.81 -4.88
CA LYS A 241 -9.75 -12.69 -4.90
C LYS A 241 -11.02 -11.91 -5.20
N ASN A 242 -11.13 -10.69 -4.70
CA ASN A 242 -12.31 -9.83 -4.83
C ASN A 242 -12.27 -8.92 -6.07
N LYS A 243 -11.27 -9.06 -6.94
CA LYS A 243 -11.09 -8.16 -8.08
C LYS A 243 -12.23 -8.27 -9.09
N VAL A 244 -12.64 -7.12 -9.61
CA VAL A 244 -13.63 -7.00 -10.68
C VAL A 244 -12.99 -6.31 -11.88
N GLU A 245 -13.40 -6.68 -13.09
CA GLU A 245 -12.94 -6.00 -14.30
C GLU A 245 -13.39 -4.52 -14.25
N VAL A 246 -12.48 -3.61 -14.55
CA VAL A 246 -12.73 -2.18 -14.59
C VAL A 246 -12.46 -1.63 -15.97
N SER A 247 -13.40 -0.83 -16.48
CA SER A 247 -13.21 -0.09 -17.73
C SER A 247 -12.65 1.29 -17.42
N VAL A 248 -11.45 1.58 -17.92
CA VAL A 248 -10.85 2.91 -17.82
C VAL A 248 -11.19 3.69 -19.09
N PRO A 249 -12.02 4.74 -19.03
CA PRO A 249 -12.30 5.55 -20.20
C PRO A 249 -11.02 6.27 -20.64
N VAL A 250 -10.67 6.11 -21.92
CA VAL A 250 -9.62 6.92 -22.54
C VAL A 250 -10.16 8.35 -22.66
N LYS A 251 -9.49 9.32 -22.03
CA LYS A 251 -9.75 10.75 -22.21
C LYS A 251 -8.90 11.31 -23.34
#